data_AF-A0A2R6BZJ3-F1
#
_entry.id   AF-A0A2R6BZJ3-F1
#
_cell.length_a   1.000
_cell.length_b   1.000
_cell.length_c   1.000
_cell.angle_alpha   90.00
_cell.angle_beta   90.00
_cell.angle_gamma   90.00
#
_symmetry.space_group_name_H-M   'P 1'
#
loop_
_entity.id
_entity.type
_entity.pdbx_description
1 polymer ?
#
loop_
_entity_poly.entity_id
_entity_poly.type
_entity_poly.pdbx_seq_one_letter_code
_entity_poly.pdbx_strand_id
1 'polypeptide(L)'
;MTQKASSTCYACVEFFVLLLLLSHAQQTHAQQSAYYPSFLLLNNWVNQSVWISTGIPVPNSTLNGIPSYPPSIRNVFDGKLGLLNMSVVFKKFQTIKAFLGMNNSVSLVSDIGAISVYYPPNTTCFIVLSKLTRPIFAEVLFGKHLVSVNRKEFTQALPSVYLFSNSSYVYTPTNVSFSLGFGVHYLEVCLDHSSQMSVEELLNYDEHQVSRWLSESLKPAIPKSLLKEYYLSLLLLVDDQNPYYGFFAASPSP
;
A
#
# COMPACT_ATOMS: atom_id res chain seq x y z
N MET A 1 46.93 -52.79 40.54
CA MET A 1 45.62 -52.23 40.91
C MET A 1 45.60 -50.78 40.49
N THR A 2 44.88 -50.49 39.39
CA THR A 2 43.75 -49.53 39.31
C THR A 2 44.17 -48.07 39.41
N GLN A 3 43.81 -47.14 38.53
CA GLN A 3 42.87 -47.13 37.41
C GLN A 3 43.22 -45.86 36.61
N LYS A 4 43.56 -45.98 35.32
CA LYS A 4 43.64 -44.84 34.40
C LYS A 4 42.21 -44.56 33.95
N ALA A 5 41.59 -43.52 34.51
CA ALA A 5 40.29 -43.03 34.07
C ALA A 5 40.45 -41.67 33.39
N SER A 6 39.54 -41.41 32.46
CA SER A 6 39.18 -40.12 31.87
C SER A 6 40.18 -39.44 30.91
N SER A 7 40.20 -39.88 29.65
CA SER A 7 40.43 -38.96 28.53
C SER A 7 39.47 -39.14 27.36
N THR A 8 38.54 -40.09 27.43
CA THR A 8 37.58 -40.41 26.35
C THR A 8 36.21 -39.75 26.50
N CYS A 9 35.95 -39.02 27.60
CA CYS A 9 34.63 -38.44 27.85
C CYS A 9 34.47 -36.99 27.33
N TYR A 10 35.57 -36.23 27.20
CA TYR A 10 35.49 -34.82 26.78
C TYR A 10 35.28 -34.65 25.27
N ALA A 11 35.90 -35.50 24.44
CA ALA A 11 35.75 -35.41 22.98
C ALA A 11 34.33 -35.76 22.49
N CYS A 12 33.62 -36.67 23.17
CA CYS A 12 32.22 -36.97 22.85
C CYS A 12 31.27 -35.83 23.22
N VAL A 13 31.54 -35.11 24.33
CA VAL A 13 30.70 -33.99 24.76
C VAL A 13 30.89 -32.78 23.84
N GLU A 14 32.12 -32.48 23.43
CA GLU A 14 32.37 -31.37 22.50
C GLU A 14 31.80 -31.63 21.10
N PHE A 15 31.87 -32.87 20.59
CA PHE A 15 31.26 -33.24 19.30
C PHE A 15 29.72 -33.19 19.36
N PHE A 16 29.11 -33.57 20.48
CA PHE A 16 27.66 -33.52 20.68
C PHE A 16 27.15 -32.08 20.84
N VAL A 17 27.90 -31.21 21.52
CA VAL A 17 27.59 -29.76 21.61
C VAL A 17 27.73 -29.08 20.24
N LEU A 18 28.72 -29.46 19.43
CA LEU A 18 28.87 -28.94 18.07
C LEU A 18 27.70 -29.35 17.17
N LEU A 19 27.22 -30.60 17.28
CA LEU A 19 26.03 -31.11 16.56
C LEU A 19 24.72 -30.47 17.02
N LEU A 20 24.61 -30.14 18.31
CA LEU A 20 23.49 -29.36 18.86
C LEU A 20 23.50 -27.90 18.37
N LEU A 21 24.68 -27.29 18.26
CA LEU A 21 24.84 -25.93 17.72
C LEU A 21 24.59 -25.89 16.21
N LEU A 22 25.01 -26.92 15.46
CA LEU A 22 24.75 -27.03 14.01
C LEU A 22 23.27 -27.31 13.71
N SER A 23 22.58 -28.09 14.54
CA SER A 23 21.13 -28.30 14.40
C SER A 23 20.30 -27.06 14.78
N HIS A 24 20.75 -26.26 15.77
CA HIS A 24 20.17 -24.93 16.03
C HIS A 24 20.48 -23.91 14.92
N ALA A 25 21.65 -23.98 14.29
CA ALA A 25 22.01 -23.13 13.16
C ALA A 25 21.27 -23.50 11.86
N GLN A 26 20.89 -24.77 11.68
CA GLN A 26 20.07 -25.21 10.53
C GLN A 26 18.56 -24.99 10.75
N GLN A 27 18.10 -24.76 11.98
CA GLN A 27 16.70 -24.41 12.28
C GLN A 27 16.41 -22.90 12.22
N THR A 28 17.41 -22.02 12.06
CA THR A 28 17.20 -20.58 11.86
C THR A 28 17.05 -20.17 10.40
N HIS A 29 17.10 -21.12 9.44
CA HIS A 29 16.33 -20.98 8.20
C HIS A 29 14.89 -21.39 8.47
N ALA A 30 14.28 -20.75 9.46
CA ALA A 30 12.84 -20.66 9.56
C ALA A 30 12.36 -20.08 8.23
N GLN A 31 11.73 -20.93 7.44
CA GLN A 31 10.70 -20.62 6.45
C GLN A 31 10.32 -19.14 6.55
N GLN A 32 10.99 -18.27 5.79
CA GLN A 32 10.70 -16.84 5.78
C GLN A 32 9.26 -16.73 5.29
N SER A 33 8.32 -16.63 6.22
CA SER A 33 6.98 -16.17 5.91
C SER A 33 7.17 -14.86 5.18
N ALA A 34 6.87 -14.82 3.89
CA ALA A 34 7.04 -13.63 3.08
C ALA A 34 6.35 -12.46 3.80
N TYR A 35 7.14 -11.55 4.33
CA TYR A 35 6.63 -10.39 5.04
C TYR A 35 6.17 -9.39 3.98
N TYR A 36 4.86 -9.16 3.93
CA TYR A 36 4.28 -8.11 3.11
C TYR A 36 4.31 -6.79 3.87
N PRO A 37 4.46 -5.65 3.17
CA PRO A 37 4.55 -4.35 3.81
C PRO A 37 3.28 -4.02 4.59
N SER A 38 3.43 -3.46 5.79
CA SER A 38 2.32 -2.90 6.58
C SER A 38 1.79 -1.59 5.99
N PHE A 39 2.63 -0.89 5.22
CA PHE A 39 2.34 0.42 4.64
C PHE A 39 3.08 0.61 3.31
N LEU A 40 2.46 1.36 2.40
CA LEU A 40 3.04 1.80 1.14
C LEU A 40 2.65 3.25 0.88
N LEU A 41 3.45 3.98 0.11
CA LEU A 41 3.12 5.30 -0.40
C LEU A 41 2.75 5.20 -1.87
N LEU A 42 1.89 6.11 -2.32
CA LEU A 42 1.72 6.46 -3.72
C LEU A 42 1.71 7.97 -3.82
N ASN A 43 2.24 8.51 -4.90
CA ASN A 43 2.14 9.93 -5.15
C ASN A 43 1.90 10.24 -6.63
N ASN A 44 1.37 11.42 -6.92
CA ASN A 44 1.03 11.84 -8.28
C ASN A 44 2.22 12.46 -9.03
N TRP A 45 3.43 12.40 -8.48
CA TRP A 45 4.67 12.96 -9.02
C TRP A 45 4.69 14.49 -9.19
N VAL A 46 3.69 15.20 -8.66
CA VAL A 46 3.59 16.67 -8.76
C VAL A 46 3.57 17.32 -7.39
N ASN A 47 2.59 16.97 -6.55
CA ASN A 47 2.41 17.65 -5.27
C ASN A 47 1.52 16.89 -4.27
N GLN A 48 1.00 15.72 -4.61
CA GLN A 48 0.09 14.99 -3.75
C GLN A 48 0.59 13.57 -3.49
N SER A 49 0.44 13.12 -2.26
CA SER A 49 0.77 11.76 -1.87
C SER A 49 -0.30 11.18 -0.95
N VAL A 50 -0.42 9.86 -0.94
CA VAL A 50 -1.30 9.12 -0.06
C VAL A 50 -0.55 8.02 0.64
N TRP A 51 -0.90 7.82 1.91
CA TRP A 51 -0.38 6.71 2.70
C TRP A 51 -1.39 5.58 2.73
N ILE A 52 -0.97 4.41 2.23
CA ILE A 52 -1.81 3.23 2.13
C ILE A 52 -1.41 2.30 3.27
N SER A 53 -2.27 2.24 4.28
CA SER A 53 -2.17 1.19 5.29
C SER A 53 -2.73 -0.10 4.71
N THR A 54 -1.90 -1.14 4.70
CA THR A 54 -2.26 -2.41 4.07
C THR A 54 -3.12 -3.26 4.99
N GLY A 55 -3.12 -3.00 6.30
CA GLY A 55 -3.77 -3.85 7.29
C GLY A 55 -2.95 -5.07 7.74
N ILE A 56 -1.75 -5.25 7.19
CA ILE A 56 -0.81 -6.27 7.66
C ILE A 56 -0.13 -5.75 8.94
N PRO A 57 -0.17 -6.52 10.05
CA PRO A 57 0.30 -6.03 11.34
C PRO A 57 1.81 -5.78 11.35
N VAL A 58 2.21 -4.69 12.00
CA VAL A 58 3.62 -4.42 12.30
C VAL A 58 4.06 -5.34 13.44
N PRO A 59 5.11 -6.15 13.28
CA PRO A 59 5.69 -6.92 14.38
C PRO A 59 6.07 -5.98 15.53
N ASN A 60 5.68 -6.31 16.76
CA ASN A 60 5.97 -5.48 17.94
C ASN A 60 5.46 -4.03 17.85
N SER A 61 4.26 -3.83 17.29
CA SER A 61 3.60 -2.53 17.10
C SER A 61 3.68 -1.57 18.29
N THR A 62 3.56 -2.07 19.53
CA THR A 62 3.66 -1.27 20.77
C THR A 62 5.06 -0.71 21.01
N LEU A 63 6.11 -1.46 20.68
CA LEU A 63 7.51 -1.01 20.79
C LEU A 63 7.87 -0.02 19.68
N ASN A 64 7.30 -0.21 18.49
CA ASN A 64 7.55 0.65 17.33
C ASN A 64 6.68 1.92 17.32
N GLY A 65 5.76 2.06 18.28
CA GLY A 65 4.89 3.24 18.40
C GLY A 65 3.86 3.39 17.27
N ILE A 66 3.59 2.33 16.50
CA ILE A 66 2.66 2.37 15.37
C ILE A 66 1.46 1.48 15.67
N PRO A 67 0.24 2.04 15.80
CA PRO A 67 -0.95 1.23 15.99
C PRO A 67 -1.27 0.43 14.71
N SER A 68 -1.87 -0.74 14.89
CA SER A 68 -2.39 -1.52 13.76
C SER A 68 -3.61 -0.81 13.17
N TYR A 69 -3.57 -0.50 11.88
CA TYR A 69 -4.69 0.07 11.16
C TYR A 69 -5.37 -1.00 10.29
N PRO A 70 -6.68 -0.89 10.01
CA PRO A 70 -7.31 -1.67 8.95
C PRO A 70 -6.82 -1.21 7.57
N PRO A 71 -7.00 -2.02 6.52
CA PRO A 71 -6.71 -1.62 5.15
C PRO A 71 -7.41 -0.30 4.80
N SER A 72 -6.62 0.72 4.43
CA SER A 72 -7.14 2.08 4.24
C SER A 72 -6.17 3.01 3.52
N ILE A 73 -6.71 4.06 2.92
CA ILE A 73 -5.99 5.23 2.41
C ILE A 73 -6.13 6.33 3.46
N ARG A 74 -5.00 6.89 3.90
CA ARG A 74 -4.89 7.83 5.02
C ARG A 74 -3.82 8.87 4.70
N ASN A 75 -3.74 9.90 5.54
CA ASN A 75 -2.74 10.98 5.45
C ASN A 75 -2.60 11.50 4.02
N VAL A 76 -3.73 11.79 3.38
CA VAL A 76 -3.73 12.38 2.04
C VAL A 76 -3.07 13.75 2.15
N PHE A 77 -1.91 13.91 1.52
CA PHE A 77 -1.13 15.14 1.55
C PHE A 77 -1.30 15.89 0.25
N ASP A 78 -1.52 17.20 0.34
CA ASP A 78 -1.41 18.12 -0.78
C ASP A 78 -0.34 19.16 -0.46
N GLY A 79 0.59 19.40 -1.38
CA GLY A 79 1.73 20.29 -1.18
C GLY A 79 1.36 21.72 -0.79
N LYS A 80 0.19 22.22 -1.23
CA LYS A 80 -0.27 23.57 -0.92
C LYS A 80 -1.08 23.62 0.38
N LEU A 81 -1.83 22.57 0.68
CA LEU A 81 -2.81 22.54 1.78
C LEU A 81 -2.36 21.73 3.00
N GLY A 82 -1.27 20.98 2.88
CA GLY A 82 -0.77 20.08 3.91
C GLY A 82 -1.57 18.78 3.98
N LEU A 83 -1.62 18.19 5.19
CA LEU A 83 -2.39 16.97 5.43
C LEU A 83 -3.89 17.27 5.41
N LEU A 84 -4.59 16.60 4.50
CA LEU A 84 -6.03 16.67 4.35
C LEU A 84 -6.69 15.75 5.38
N ASN A 85 -7.74 16.25 6.02
CA ASN A 85 -8.54 15.46 6.96
C ASN A 85 -9.57 14.60 6.21
N MET A 86 -9.06 13.60 5.49
CA MET A 86 -9.84 12.61 4.78
C MET A 86 -9.18 11.24 4.84
N SER A 87 -10.00 10.19 4.79
CA SER A 87 -9.49 8.82 4.66
C SER A 87 -10.50 7.93 3.95
N VAL A 88 -10.02 6.85 3.34
CA VAL A 88 -10.85 5.79 2.77
C VAL A 88 -10.59 4.52 3.55
N VAL A 89 -11.61 3.95 4.21
CA VAL A 89 -11.47 2.76 5.05
C VAL A 89 -12.22 1.59 4.43
N PHE A 90 -11.54 0.46 4.22
CA PHE A 90 -12.14 -0.76 3.67
C PHE A 90 -12.61 -1.66 4.82
N LYS A 91 -13.90 -1.60 5.15
CA LYS A 91 -14.51 -2.39 6.22
C LYS A 91 -14.79 -3.81 5.74
N LYS A 92 -14.58 -4.80 6.61
CA LYS A 92 -14.76 -6.23 6.31
C LYS A 92 -13.84 -6.76 5.20
N PHE A 93 -12.72 -6.08 4.96
CA PHE A 93 -11.65 -6.53 4.09
C PHE A 93 -10.39 -6.79 4.93
N GLN A 94 -9.75 -7.94 4.77
CA GLN A 94 -8.55 -8.30 5.53
C GLN A 94 -7.43 -8.69 4.56
N THR A 95 -6.45 -7.81 4.41
CA THR A 95 -5.32 -8.04 3.53
C THR A 95 -4.42 -9.15 4.07
N ILE A 96 -4.09 -10.10 3.20
CA ILE A 96 -3.10 -11.16 3.43
C ILE A 96 -1.80 -10.93 2.64
N LYS A 97 -1.86 -10.14 1.55
CA LYS A 97 -0.70 -9.77 0.73
C LYS A 97 -0.85 -8.34 0.24
N ALA A 98 0.24 -7.58 0.22
CA ALA A 98 0.28 -6.24 -0.34
C ALA A 98 1.56 -6.01 -1.14
N PHE A 99 1.50 -5.27 -2.24
CA PHE A 99 2.66 -4.97 -3.08
C PHE A 99 2.42 -3.79 -4.02
N LEU A 100 3.52 -3.15 -4.44
CA LEU A 100 3.54 -2.13 -5.47
C LEU A 100 3.40 -2.77 -6.87
N GLY A 101 2.64 -2.13 -7.74
CA GLY A 101 2.45 -2.46 -9.15
C GLY A 101 3.29 -1.59 -10.08
N MET A 102 3.43 -2.02 -11.34
CA MET A 102 4.18 -1.32 -12.38
C MET A 102 3.44 -0.11 -12.99
N ASN A 103 2.28 0.22 -12.44
CA ASN A 103 1.30 1.17 -12.94
C ASN A 103 0.84 2.06 -11.76
N ASN A 104 1.84 2.67 -11.10
CA ASN A 104 1.72 3.53 -9.92
C ASN A 104 0.57 3.13 -8.98
N SER A 105 0.59 1.86 -8.57
CA SER A 105 -0.51 1.25 -7.85
C SER A 105 -0.06 0.41 -6.68
N VAL A 106 -0.94 0.28 -5.69
CA VAL A 106 -0.79 -0.66 -4.58
C VAL A 106 -1.93 -1.65 -4.63
N SER A 107 -1.58 -2.93 -4.65
CA SER A 107 -2.55 -4.03 -4.60
C SER A 107 -2.62 -4.62 -3.22
N LEU A 108 -3.83 -4.73 -2.67
CA LEU A 108 -4.20 -5.36 -1.42
C LEU A 108 -5.01 -6.63 -1.74
N VAL A 109 -4.49 -7.80 -1.38
CA VAL A 109 -5.12 -9.10 -1.70
C VAL A 109 -5.67 -9.72 -0.43
N SER A 110 -6.89 -10.23 -0.50
CA SER A 110 -7.63 -10.98 0.53
C SER A 110 -8.05 -12.35 -0.01
N ASP A 111 -8.53 -13.20 0.87
CA ASP A 111 -9.33 -14.40 0.53
C ASP A 111 -10.62 -14.08 -0.25
N ILE A 112 -11.21 -12.90 -0.05
CA ILE A 112 -12.46 -12.46 -0.68
C ILE A 112 -12.25 -11.60 -1.94
N GLY A 113 -11.02 -11.51 -2.46
CA GLY A 113 -10.71 -10.75 -3.67
C GLY A 113 -9.54 -9.80 -3.51
N ALA A 114 -9.50 -8.74 -4.31
CA ALA A 114 -8.43 -7.75 -4.28
C ALA A 114 -8.97 -6.33 -4.40
N ILE A 115 -8.23 -5.40 -3.82
CA ILE A 115 -8.40 -3.94 -3.97
C ILE A 115 -7.08 -3.40 -4.51
N SER A 116 -7.13 -2.64 -5.60
CA SER A 116 -5.98 -1.96 -6.17
C SER A 116 -6.22 -0.46 -6.11
N VAL A 117 -5.29 0.27 -5.51
CA VAL A 117 -5.30 1.73 -5.44
C VAL A 117 -4.31 2.24 -6.47
N TYR A 118 -4.76 3.11 -7.36
CA TYR A 118 -3.95 3.74 -8.40
C TYR A 118 -3.85 5.22 -8.11
N TYR A 119 -2.69 5.81 -8.34
CA TYR A 119 -2.53 7.26 -8.31
C TYR A 119 -1.88 7.77 -9.60
N PRO A 120 -2.65 7.92 -10.68
CA PRO A 120 -2.09 8.30 -11.98
C PRO A 120 -1.22 9.57 -11.88
N PRO A 121 0.03 9.54 -12.39
CA PRO A 121 0.93 10.68 -12.36
C PRO A 121 0.30 11.94 -12.97
N ASN A 122 0.61 13.13 -12.46
CA ASN A 122 0.08 14.41 -12.94
C ASN A 122 -1.46 14.57 -12.85
N THR A 123 -2.14 13.73 -12.07
CA THR A 123 -3.57 13.87 -11.81
C THR A 123 -3.83 14.24 -10.35
N THR A 124 -5.01 14.80 -10.07
CA THR A 124 -5.48 15.05 -8.70
C THR A 124 -6.42 13.96 -8.19
N CYS A 125 -6.52 12.85 -8.93
CA CYS A 125 -7.45 11.77 -8.66
C CYS A 125 -6.69 10.49 -8.32
N PHE A 126 -7.12 9.79 -7.28
CA PHE A 126 -6.74 8.40 -7.07
C PHE A 126 -7.95 7.49 -7.25
N ILE A 127 -7.71 6.28 -7.73
CA ILE A 127 -8.75 5.31 -8.08
C ILE A 127 -8.57 4.07 -7.23
N VAL A 128 -9.66 3.64 -6.62
CA VAL A 128 -9.76 2.34 -5.96
C VAL A 128 -10.56 1.42 -6.89
N LEU A 129 -9.91 0.40 -7.43
CA LEU A 129 -10.56 -0.70 -8.11
C LEU A 129 -10.67 -1.88 -7.16
N SER A 130 -11.81 -2.58 -7.19
CA SER A 130 -12.00 -3.79 -6.42
C SER A 130 -12.58 -4.88 -7.28
N LYS A 131 -12.14 -6.12 -7.04
CA LYS A 131 -12.72 -7.33 -7.61
C LYS A 131 -12.98 -8.31 -6.48
N LEU A 132 -14.25 -8.47 -6.12
CA LEU A 132 -14.65 -9.11 -4.87
C LEU A 132 -15.58 -10.30 -5.08
N THR A 133 -15.45 -11.28 -4.20
CA THR A 133 -16.35 -12.44 -4.11
C THR A 133 -17.35 -12.32 -2.94
N ARG A 134 -17.16 -11.35 -2.04
CA ARG A 134 -18.05 -11.02 -0.92
C ARG A 134 -18.20 -9.50 -0.75
N PRO A 135 -19.34 -9.02 -0.24
CA PRO A 135 -19.57 -7.59 -0.08
C PRO A 135 -18.71 -6.99 1.04
N ILE A 136 -18.17 -5.80 0.78
CA ILE A 136 -17.44 -4.95 1.74
C ILE A 136 -17.98 -3.51 1.68
N PHE A 137 -17.50 -2.65 2.58
CA PHE A 137 -17.77 -1.21 2.48
C PHE A 137 -16.48 -0.43 2.33
N ALA A 138 -16.48 0.54 1.41
CA ALA A 138 -15.48 1.61 1.36
C ALA A 138 -16.10 2.87 1.98
N GLU A 139 -15.59 3.29 3.13
CA GLU A 139 -16.05 4.49 3.82
C GLU A 139 -15.08 5.64 3.57
N VAL A 140 -15.55 6.68 2.90
CA VAL A 140 -14.81 7.93 2.74
C VAL A 140 -15.20 8.86 3.89
N LEU A 141 -14.28 9.01 4.83
CA LEU A 141 -14.46 9.82 6.03
C LEU A 141 -13.92 11.22 5.80
N PHE A 142 -14.69 12.22 6.20
CA PHE A 142 -14.35 13.64 6.11
C PHE A 142 -14.25 14.26 7.50
N GLY A 143 -13.25 15.11 7.70
CA GLY A 143 -13.10 15.92 8.90
C GLY A 143 -14.10 17.07 9.03
N LYS A 144 -14.81 17.41 7.96
CA LYS A 144 -15.78 18.52 7.89
C LYS A 144 -17.07 18.05 7.24
N HIS A 145 -18.09 18.92 7.29
CA HIS A 145 -19.39 18.65 6.70
C HIS A 145 -19.36 18.62 5.16
N LEU A 146 -20.05 17.65 4.58
CA LEU A 146 -20.40 17.59 3.16
C LEU A 146 -21.22 18.81 2.76
N VAL A 147 -20.82 19.45 1.66
CA VAL A 147 -21.41 20.69 1.16
C VAL A 147 -22.49 20.42 0.12
N SER A 148 -22.32 19.39 -0.72
CA SER A 148 -23.25 19.07 -1.81
C SER A 148 -23.20 17.60 -2.20
N VAL A 149 -24.32 17.12 -2.77
CA VAL A 149 -24.43 15.82 -3.46
C VAL A 149 -25.11 16.07 -4.80
N ASN A 150 -24.40 15.88 -5.91
CA ASN A 150 -24.99 16.00 -7.25
C ASN A 150 -24.50 14.90 -8.17
N ARG A 151 -25.40 14.02 -8.66
CA ARG A 151 -25.06 12.98 -9.66
C ARG A 151 -23.79 12.18 -9.34
N LYS A 152 -23.63 11.78 -8.06
CA LYS A 152 -22.49 11.06 -7.47
C LYS A 152 -21.32 11.93 -7.05
N GLU A 153 -21.28 13.22 -7.40
CA GLU A 153 -20.31 14.18 -6.90
C GLU A 153 -20.62 14.56 -5.45
N PHE A 154 -19.61 14.49 -4.59
CA PHE A 154 -19.64 15.02 -3.23
C PHE A 154 -18.66 16.19 -3.19
N THR A 155 -18.82 17.15 -2.28
CA THR A 155 -17.86 18.25 -2.14
C THR A 155 -17.68 18.62 -0.68
N GLN A 156 -16.44 18.92 -0.29
CA GLN A 156 -16.08 19.53 1.00
C GLN A 156 -15.58 20.96 0.74
N ALA A 157 -15.77 21.87 1.70
CA ALA A 157 -15.52 23.29 1.48
C ALA A 157 -14.07 23.67 1.12
N LEU A 158 -13.03 22.89 1.53
CA LEU A 158 -11.62 23.08 1.16
C LEU A 158 -10.74 21.90 1.67
N PRO A 159 -9.94 21.24 0.80
CA PRO A 159 -10.13 21.21 -0.66
C PRO A 159 -11.49 20.59 -1.00
N SER A 160 -11.96 20.87 -2.20
CA SER A 160 -13.14 20.21 -2.75
C SER A 160 -12.80 18.76 -3.07
N VAL A 161 -13.44 17.79 -2.41
CA VAL A 161 -13.22 16.36 -2.69
C VAL A 161 -14.40 15.81 -3.46
N TYR A 162 -14.17 15.46 -4.72
CA TYR A 162 -15.13 14.87 -5.64
C TYR A 162 -15.01 13.35 -5.58
N LEU A 163 -16.12 12.64 -5.40
CA LEU A 163 -16.14 11.17 -5.44
C LEU A 163 -16.93 10.70 -6.65
N PHE A 164 -16.53 9.60 -7.26
CA PHE A 164 -17.31 8.94 -8.32
C PHE A 164 -17.26 7.43 -8.13
N SER A 165 -18.37 6.74 -8.36
CA SER A 165 -18.43 5.28 -8.19
C SER A 165 -19.52 4.65 -9.03
N ASN A 166 -19.33 3.39 -9.42
CA ASN A 166 -20.40 2.53 -9.94
C ASN A 166 -21.17 1.77 -8.85
N SER A 167 -20.80 1.92 -7.57
CA SER A 167 -21.45 1.27 -6.44
C SER A 167 -22.62 2.09 -5.88
N SER A 168 -23.51 1.40 -5.16
CA SER A 168 -24.52 2.08 -4.34
C SER A 168 -23.85 2.74 -3.13
N TYR A 169 -24.43 3.85 -2.66
CA TYR A 169 -23.87 4.61 -1.56
C TYR A 169 -24.94 5.12 -0.60
N VAL A 170 -24.51 5.37 0.63
CA VAL A 170 -25.24 6.11 1.66
C VAL A 170 -24.32 7.20 2.18
N TYR A 171 -24.85 8.40 2.42
CA TYR A 171 -24.05 9.50 2.93
C TYR A 171 -24.66 10.08 4.23
N THR A 172 -23.76 10.54 5.09
CA THR A 172 -24.05 11.37 6.25
C THR A 172 -23.24 12.66 6.11
N PRO A 173 -23.45 13.68 6.96
CA PRO A 173 -22.68 14.92 6.84
C PRO A 173 -21.15 14.75 6.89
N THR A 174 -20.60 13.66 7.43
CA THR A 174 -19.15 13.47 7.59
C THR A 174 -18.60 12.21 6.93
N ASN A 175 -19.44 11.45 6.22
CA ASN A 175 -19.05 10.16 5.64
C ASN A 175 -19.86 9.85 4.38
N VAL A 176 -19.22 9.24 3.39
CA VAL A 176 -19.90 8.54 2.30
C VAL A 176 -19.47 7.08 2.32
N SER A 177 -20.43 6.17 2.51
CA SER A 177 -20.21 4.73 2.54
C SER A 177 -20.67 4.11 1.23
N PHE A 178 -19.74 3.49 0.51
CA PHE A 178 -20.00 2.75 -0.73
C PHE A 178 -20.09 1.26 -0.45
N SER A 179 -21.18 0.63 -0.91
CA SER A 179 -21.39 -0.81 -0.80
C SER A 179 -20.79 -1.52 -2.01
N LEU A 180 -19.58 -2.08 -1.85
CA LEU A 180 -18.87 -2.80 -2.90
C LEU A 180 -19.30 -4.27 -2.87
N GLY A 181 -20.16 -4.67 -3.80
CA GLY A 181 -20.73 -6.02 -3.88
C GLY A 181 -19.84 -7.03 -4.58
N PHE A 182 -20.44 -8.13 -5.05
CA PHE A 182 -19.76 -9.08 -5.94
C PHE A 182 -19.38 -8.42 -7.26
N GLY A 183 -18.24 -8.80 -7.84
CA GLY A 183 -17.79 -8.32 -9.15
C GLY A 183 -16.79 -7.16 -9.06
N VAL A 184 -16.76 -6.33 -10.12
CA VAL A 184 -15.80 -5.23 -10.26
C VAL A 184 -16.47 -3.91 -9.91
N HIS A 185 -15.89 -3.20 -8.95
CA HIS A 185 -16.34 -1.87 -8.52
C HIS A 185 -15.19 -0.89 -8.53
N TYR A 186 -15.51 0.38 -8.77
CA TYR A 186 -14.56 1.47 -8.64
C TYR A 186 -15.06 2.55 -7.67
N LEU A 187 -14.11 3.20 -7.02
CA LEU A 187 -14.28 4.46 -6.33
C LEU A 187 -13.15 5.38 -6.78
N GLU A 188 -13.50 6.47 -7.42
CA GLU A 188 -12.59 7.53 -7.81
C GLU A 188 -12.73 8.69 -6.83
N VAL A 189 -11.60 9.25 -6.42
CA VAL A 189 -11.52 10.36 -5.47
C VAL A 189 -10.62 11.43 -6.06
N CYS A 190 -11.20 12.58 -6.42
CA CYS A 190 -10.48 13.71 -6.99
C CYS A 190 -10.44 14.89 -6.04
N LEU A 191 -9.28 15.55 -5.99
CA LEU A 191 -9.04 16.75 -5.18
C LEU A 191 -9.12 17.99 -6.07
N ASP A 192 -9.81 19.02 -5.57
CA ASP A 192 -10.05 20.37 -6.12
C ASP A 192 -10.81 20.47 -7.44
N HIS A 193 -10.80 19.43 -8.26
CA HIS A 193 -11.50 19.39 -9.54
C HIS A 193 -12.22 18.06 -9.74
N SER A 194 -13.36 18.09 -10.44
CA SER A 194 -14.00 16.87 -10.91
C SER A 194 -13.15 16.22 -12.01
N SER A 195 -13.25 14.90 -12.11
CA SER A 195 -12.59 14.17 -13.17
C SER A 195 -13.18 14.51 -14.53
N GLN A 196 -12.30 14.77 -15.51
CA GLN A 196 -12.69 14.95 -16.92
C GLN A 196 -12.54 13.65 -17.73
N MET A 197 -12.00 12.60 -17.12
CA MET A 197 -11.69 11.33 -17.77
C MET A 197 -12.52 10.21 -17.14
N SER A 198 -12.86 9.20 -17.93
CA SER A 198 -13.38 7.95 -17.40
C SER A 198 -12.30 7.17 -16.65
N VAL A 199 -12.71 6.24 -15.80
CA VAL A 199 -11.80 5.35 -15.08
C VAL A 199 -10.89 4.55 -16.03
N GLU A 200 -11.43 4.08 -17.15
CA GLU A 200 -10.64 3.36 -18.16
C GLU A 200 -9.56 4.27 -18.78
N GLU A 201 -9.91 5.51 -19.10
CA GLU A 201 -8.95 6.50 -19.62
C GLU A 201 -7.86 6.83 -18.59
N LEU A 202 -8.20 6.97 -17.31
CA LEU A 202 -7.21 7.23 -16.25
C LEU A 202 -6.24 6.06 -16.05
N LEU A 203 -6.72 4.81 -16.12
CA LEU A 203 -5.85 3.63 -16.01
C LEU A 203 -4.90 3.50 -17.20
N ASN A 204 -5.40 3.76 -18.41
CA ASN A 204 -4.56 3.79 -19.62
C ASN A 204 -3.55 4.95 -19.56
N TYR A 205 -3.98 6.10 -19.06
CA TYR A 205 -3.11 7.26 -18.88
C TYR A 205 -1.98 6.97 -17.89
N ASP A 206 -2.29 6.35 -16.75
CA ASP A 206 -1.31 5.91 -15.77
C ASP A 206 -0.26 4.97 -16.39
N GLU A 207 -0.70 3.89 -17.06
CA GLU A 207 0.21 2.95 -17.72
C GLU A 207 1.13 3.66 -18.72
N HIS A 208 0.59 4.58 -19.52
CA HIS A 208 1.36 5.36 -20.47
C HIS A 208 2.39 6.28 -19.79
N GLN A 209 2.01 7.02 -18.75
CA GLN A 209 2.95 7.92 -18.05
C GLN A 209 4.06 7.13 -17.36
N VAL A 210 3.71 6.03 -16.69
CA VAL A 210 4.69 5.20 -16.01
C VAL A 210 5.64 4.53 -17.00
N SER A 211 5.10 3.93 -18.07
CA SER A 211 5.95 3.33 -19.11
C SER A 211 6.87 4.37 -19.76
N ARG A 212 6.39 5.59 -19.99
CA ARG A 212 7.20 6.67 -20.56
C ARG A 212 8.35 7.03 -19.62
N TRP A 213 8.04 7.29 -18.35
CA TRP A 213 9.05 7.66 -17.34
C TRP A 213 10.12 6.56 -17.16
N LEU A 214 9.71 5.29 -17.11
CA LEU A 214 10.63 4.15 -17.04
C LEU A 214 11.49 4.00 -18.31
N SER A 215 10.97 4.35 -19.48
CA SER A 215 11.73 4.33 -20.73
C SER A 215 12.76 5.44 -20.84
N GLU A 216 12.49 6.59 -20.21
CA GLU A 216 13.40 7.73 -20.11
C GLU A 216 14.46 7.53 -19.01
N SER A 217 14.22 6.61 -18.08
CA SER A 217 15.17 6.22 -17.03
C SER A 217 16.36 5.42 -17.56
N LEU A 218 17.51 5.52 -16.89
CA LEU A 218 18.71 4.76 -17.26
C LEU A 218 18.40 3.25 -17.27
N LYS A 219 18.67 2.60 -18.41
CA LYS A 219 18.52 1.15 -18.55
C LYS A 219 19.83 0.44 -18.21
N PRO A 220 19.91 -0.30 -17.09
CA PRO A 220 21.13 -0.98 -16.70
C PRO A 220 21.34 -2.25 -17.53
N ALA A 221 22.60 -2.65 -17.70
CA ALA A 221 22.98 -3.89 -18.37
C ALA A 221 22.82 -5.10 -17.42
N ILE A 222 21.59 -5.43 -17.05
CA ILE A 222 21.24 -6.54 -16.14
C ILE A 222 20.39 -7.62 -16.83
N PRO A 223 20.32 -8.85 -16.30
CA PRO A 223 19.43 -9.89 -16.78
C PRO A 223 17.96 -9.44 -16.85
N LYS A 224 17.22 -9.89 -17.88
CA LYS A 224 15.79 -9.57 -18.05
C LYS A 224 14.92 -9.98 -16.85
N SER A 225 15.31 -11.02 -16.12
CA SER A 225 14.63 -11.46 -14.90
C SER A 225 14.71 -10.42 -13.76
N LEU A 226 15.76 -9.60 -13.73
CA LEU A 226 15.98 -8.57 -12.70
C LEU A 226 15.49 -7.18 -13.11
N LEU A 227 15.18 -6.99 -14.40
CA LEU A 227 14.67 -5.71 -14.93
C LEU A 227 13.36 -5.30 -14.25
N LYS A 228 12.49 -6.27 -13.93
CA LYS A 228 11.24 -5.98 -13.21
C LYS A 228 11.53 -5.41 -11.83
N GLU A 229 12.42 -6.02 -11.07
CA GLU A 229 12.70 -5.58 -9.69
C GLU A 229 13.48 -4.27 -9.68
N TYR A 230 14.32 -4.03 -10.68
CA TYR A 230 14.95 -2.74 -10.90
C TYR A 230 13.90 -1.64 -11.11
N TYR A 231 12.92 -1.84 -12.00
CA TYR A 231 11.89 -0.84 -12.25
C TYR A 231 10.94 -0.65 -11.07
N LEU A 232 10.56 -1.72 -10.36
CA LEU A 232 9.80 -1.59 -9.11
C LEU A 232 10.58 -0.82 -8.04
N SER A 233 11.90 -1.00 -7.97
CA SER A 233 12.76 -0.23 -7.05
C SER A 233 12.80 1.25 -7.42
N LEU A 234 12.82 1.58 -8.72
CA LEU A 234 12.73 2.97 -9.18
C LEU A 234 11.39 3.61 -8.82
N LEU A 235 10.28 2.89 -9.04
CA LEU A 235 8.95 3.38 -8.67
C LEU A 235 8.83 3.59 -7.16
N LEU A 236 9.34 2.65 -6.35
CA LEU A 236 9.37 2.79 -4.90
C LEU A 236 10.11 4.07 -4.47
N LEU A 237 11.26 4.37 -5.08
CA LEU A 237 12.01 5.59 -4.77
C LEU A 237 11.23 6.86 -5.12
N VAL A 238 10.50 6.85 -6.25
CA VAL A 238 9.66 7.98 -6.63
C VAL A 238 8.49 8.13 -5.67
N ASP A 239 7.85 7.03 -5.28
CA ASP A 239 6.71 7.03 -4.35
C ASP A 239 7.07 7.48 -2.94
N ASP A 240 8.28 7.13 -2.48
CA ASP A 240 8.84 7.55 -1.19
C ASP A 240 9.39 9.00 -1.22
N GLN A 241 9.52 9.61 -2.39
CA GLN A 241 9.84 11.03 -2.50
C GLN A 241 8.60 11.89 -2.24
N ASN A 242 8.70 12.87 -1.35
CA ASN A 242 7.70 13.92 -1.26
C ASN A 242 7.71 14.73 -2.57
N PRO A 243 6.64 14.71 -3.38
CA PRO A 243 6.68 15.31 -4.72
C PRO A 243 6.74 16.85 -4.67
N TYR A 244 6.37 17.46 -3.53
CA TYR A 244 6.38 18.91 -3.37
C TYR A 244 7.70 19.46 -2.83
N TYR A 245 8.30 18.79 -1.84
CA TYR A 245 9.56 19.23 -1.20
C TYR A 245 10.81 18.54 -1.75
N GLY A 246 10.65 17.42 -2.48
CA GLY A 246 11.75 16.62 -3.03
C GLY A 246 12.49 15.75 -2.01
N PHE A 247 12.09 15.73 -0.74
CA PHE A 247 12.71 14.91 0.30
C PHE A 247 12.29 13.45 0.17
N PHE A 248 13.22 12.52 0.40
CA PHE A 248 12.95 11.08 0.39
C PHE A 248 12.66 10.60 1.82
N ALA A 249 11.57 9.87 2.00
CA ALA A 249 11.38 9.08 3.20
C ALA A 249 12.43 7.96 3.23
N ALA A 250 13.04 7.72 4.39
CA ALA A 250 13.95 6.58 4.55
C ALA A 250 13.22 5.24 4.40
N SER A 251 11.95 5.22 4.81
CA SER A 251 10.99 4.16 4.58
C SER A 251 9.58 4.74 4.85
N PRO A 252 8.53 4.27 4.15
CA PRO A 252 7.15 4.65 4.44
C PRO A 252 6.65 4.06 5.78
N SER A 253 7.47 3.19 6.39
CA SER A 253 7.39 2.70 7.77
C SER A 253 8.54 3.26 8.62
N PRO A 254 8.32 3.63 9.88
CA PRO A 254 9.36 3.70 10.90
C PRO A 254 10.22 2.42 10.97
#